data_AF-A0A7J5YC59-F1
#
_entry.id   AF-A0A7J5YC59-F1
#
_cell.length_a   1.000
_cell.length_b   1.000
_cell.length_c   1.000
_cell.angle_alpha   90.00
_cell.angle_beta   90.00
_cell.angle_gamma   90.00
#
_symmetry.space_group_name_H-M   'P 1'
#
loop_
_entity.id
_entity.type
_entity.pdbx_description
1 polymer ?
#
loop_
_entity_poly.entity_id
_entity_poly.type
_entity_poly.pdbx_seq_one_letter_code
_entity_poly.pdbx_strand_id
1 'polypeptide(L)'
;MGRRLNPHSRELWQPVMSNKQLKEKFPLHDIHLSVSQGPTMKEGKYTSIFVSIAVILDVAGLILFFVGIFAPLSFWDFFVLSGPLLIFMSTFFWIFWYMGNIKVSDEELNLTKHDI
;
A
#
# COMPACT_ATOMS: atom_id res chain seq x y z
N MET A 1 -52.80 36.28 -25.77
CA MET A 1 -53.38 35.10 -25.08
C MET A 1 -52.46 34.66 -23.95
N GLY A 2 -52.77 35.01 -22.70
CA GLY A 2 -52.02 34.55 -21.52
C GLY A 2 -52.57 33.19 -21.06
N ARG A 3 -51.71 32.16 -20.98
CA ARG A 3 -52.10 30.84 -20.48
C ARG A 3 -52.46 30.94 -19.00
N ARG A 4 -53.74 30.71 -18.67
CA ARG A 4 -54.19 30.52 -17.28
C ARG A 4 -53.52 29.26 -16.73
N LEU A 5 -52.64 29.43 -15.76
CA LEU A 5 -52.12 28.31 -14.98
C LEU A 5 -53.29 27.69 -14.21
N ASN A 6 -53.56 26.42 -14.50
CA ASN A 6 -54.58 25.61 -13.85
C ASN A 6 -54.24 25.48 -12.35
N PRO A 7 -55.12 25.87 -11.41
CA PRO A 7 -54.84 25.80 -9.98
C PRO A 7 -54.82 24.36 -9.43
N HIS A 8 -55.25 23.37 -10.22
CA HIS A 8 -55.44 21.99 -9.76
C HIS A 8 -54.22 21.07 -9.88
N SER A 9 -53.07 21.55 -10.34
CA SER A 9 -51.83 20.77 -10.53
C SER A 9 -50.81 20.94 -9.40
N ARG A 10 -51.25 21.23 -8.17
CA ARG A 10 -50.41 21.40 -6.97
C ARG A 10 -50.59 20.31 -5.91
N GLU A 11 -51.17 19.17 -6.26
CA GLU A 11 -51.41 18.06 -5.33
C GLU A 11 -50.80 16.72 -5.78
N LEU A 12 -49.96 16.72 -6.83
CA LEU A 12 -49.25 15.52 -7.31
C LEU A 12 -47.82 15.38 -6.78
N TRP A 13 -47.43 16.23 -5.83
CA TRP A 13 -46.16 16.08 -5.12
C TRP A 13 -46.42 15.40 -3.78
N GLN A 14 -45.74 14.27 -3.62
CA GLN A 14 -45.71 13.34 -2.50
C GLN A 14 -45.87 14.01 -1.12
N PRO A 15 -46.51 13.36 -0.13
CA PRO A 15 -46.47 13.85 1.24
C PRO A 15 -45.00 13.99 1.64
N VAL A 16 -44.60 15.20 2.02
CA VAL A 16 -43.29 15.47 2.62
C VAL A 16 -43.23 14.61 3.88
N MET A 17 -42.67 13.42 3.73
CA MET A 17 -42.53 12.46 4.81
C MET A 17 -41.70 13.13 5.89
N SER A 18 -42.29 13.26 7.08
CA SER A 18 -41.61 13.78 8.26
C SER A 18 -40.29 13.02 8.45
N ASN A 19 -39.23 13.73 8.85
CA ASN A 19 -37.90 13.13 9.06
C ASN A 19 -37.93 11.88 9.97
N LYS A 20 -38.93 11.77 10.86
CA LYS A 20 -39.17 10.56 11.66
C LYS A 20 -39.58 9.35 10.81
N GLN A 21 -40.46 9.55 9.83
CA GLN A 21 -40.92 8.53 8.87
C GLN A 21 -39.79 8.14 7.90
N LEU A 22 -38.95 9.09 7.49
CA LEU A 22 -37.78 8.80 6.64
C LEU A 22 -36.76 7.90 7.36
N LYS A 23 -36.54 8.12 8.66
CA LYS A 23 -35.60 7.33 9.47
C LYS A 23 -36.09 5.92 9.80
N GLU A 24 -37.41 5.73 9.83
CA GLU A 24 -38.07 4.43 10.04
C GLU A 24 -38.20 3.63 8.74
N LYS A 25 -38.46 4.32 7.61
CA LYS A 25 -38.60 3.72 6.28
C LYS A 25 -37.26 3.41 5.60
N PHE A 26 -36.23 4.18 5.91
CA PHE A 26 -34.85 3.93 5.54
C PHE A 26 -34.02 3.84 6.82
N PRO A 27 -34.16 2.75 7.59
CA PRO A 27 -33.23 2.51 8.66
C PRO A 27 -31.85 2.39 8.03
N LEU A 28 -30.85 3.06 8.60
CA LEU A 28 -29.46 3.16 8.10
C LEU A 28 -28.72 1.80 8.18
N HIS A 29 -29.40 0.69 7.85
CA HIS A 29 -28.98 -0.64 8.24
C HIS A 29 -28.03 -1.34 7.26
N ASP A 30 -27.77 -0.83 6.05
CA ASP A 30 -26.94 -1.59 5.08
C ASP A 30 -25.88 -0.76 4.33
N ILE A 31 -25.48 0.42 4.83
CA ILE A 31 -24.34 1.18 4.24
C ILE A 31 -23.13 1.23 5.19
N HIS A 32 -23.20 0.47 6.29
CA HIS A 32 -22.04 0.19 7.11
C HIS A 32 -21.63 -1.27 6.88
N LEU A 33 -20.41 -1.47 6.37
CA LEU A 33 -19.57 -2.65 6.60
C LEU A 33 -19.61 -3.81 5.58
N SER A 34 -20.05 -3.58 4.35
CA SER A 34 -19.55 -4.34 3.19
C SER A 34 -18.39 -3.61 2.49
N VAL A 35 -17.64 -2.78 3.22
CA VAL A 35 -16.17 -2.80 3.04
C VAL A 35 -15.79 -4.21 3.47
N SER A 36 -15.87 -5.12 2.51
CA SER A 36 -15.08 -6.31 2.48
C SER A 36 -13.66 -5.82 2.71
N GLN A 37 -13.23 -5.85 3.98
CA GLN A 37 -11.84 -6.03 4.30
C GLN A 37 -11.49 -7.35 3.61
N GLY A 38 -11.18 -7.26 2.31
CA GLY A 38 -10.59 -8.34 1.54
C GLY A 38 -9.45 -8.89 2.37
N PRO A 39 -9.23 -10.22 2.33
CA PRO A 39 -8.30 -10.88 3.24
C PRO A 39 -7.07 -10.01 3.35
N THR A 40 -6.86 -9.45 4.55
CA THR A 40 -5.66 -8.67 4.87
C THR A 40 -4.54 -9.68 4.88
N MET A 41 -4.18 -10.12 3.67
CA MET A 41 -2.94 -10.80 3.42
C MET A 41 -1.90 -9.91 4.04
N LYS A 42 -1.01 -10.51 4.80
CA LYS A 42 0.10 -9.84 5.47
C LYS A 42 1.06 -9.33 4.40
N GLU A 43 0.61 -8.37 3.59
CA GLU A 43 1.27 -7.82 2.40
C GLU A 43 2.57 -7.10 2.76
N GLY A 44 2.74 -6.71 4.03
CA GLY A 44 3.99 -6.12 4.52
C GLY A 44 5.08 -7.14 4.88
N LYS A 45 4.79 -8.44 5.02
CA LYS A 45 5.81 -9.38 5.54
C LYS A 45 6.83 -9.80 4.49
N TYR A 46 6.39 -10.20 3.30
CA TYR A 46 7.30 -10.73 2.27
C TYR A 46 8.22 -9.64 1.70
N THR A 47 7.71 -8.43 1.55
CA THR A 47 8.50 -7.25 1.16
C THR A 47 9.59 -6.95 2.19
N SER A 48 9.29 -7.11 3.49
CA SER A 48 10.25 -6.86 4.56
C SER A 48 11.37 -7.92 4.65
N ILE A 49 11.14 -9.14 4.14
CA ILE A 49 12.16 -10.21 4.11
C ILE A 49 13.36 -9.81 3.25
N PHE A 50 13.14 -9.19 2.08
CA PHE A 50 14.23 -8.79 1.18
C PHE A 50 15.16 -7.75 1.81
N VAL A 51 14.61 -6.73 2.48
CA VAL A 51 15.41 -5.75 3.23
C VAL A 51 16.17 -6.42 4.35
N SER A 52 15.49 -7.29 5.11
CA SER A 52 16.11 -7.97 6.23
C SER A 52 17.32 -8.80 5.78
N ILE A 53 17.18 -9.54 4.68
CA ILE A 53 18.28 -10.30 4.08
C ILE A 53 19.40 -9.38 3.58
N ALA A 54 19.07 -8.28 2.90
CA ALA A 54 20.06 -7.32 2.43
C ALA A 54 20.89 -6.73 3.59
N VAL A 55 20.23 -6.30 4.66
CA VAL A 55 20.90 -5.75 5.85
C VAL A 55 21.76 -6.81 6.55
N ILE A 56 21.26 -8.04 6.70
CA ILE A 56 22.03 -9.14 7.31
C ILE A 56 23.28 -9.46 6.48
N LEU A 57 23.16 -9.51 5.16
CA LEU A 57 24.28 -9.74 4.25
C LEU A 57 25.30 -8.59 4.33
N ASP A 58 24.85 -7.33 4.35
CA ASP A 58 25.74 -6.17 4.45
C ASP A 58 26.57 -6.21 5.75
N VAL A 59 25.91 -6.41 6.90
CA VAL A 59 26.58 -6.53 8.21
C VAL A 59 27.53 -7.73 8.24
N ALA A 60 27.10 -8.88 7.73
CA ALA A 60 27.95 -10.07 7.65
C ALA A 60 29.19 -9.83 6.76
N GLY A 61 29.02 -9.16 5.62
CA GLY A 61 30.10 -8.81 4.70
C GLY A 61 31.08 -7.80 5.28
N LEU A 62 30.59 -6.80 6.02
CA LEU A 62 31.42 -5.85 6.77
C LEU A 62 32.23 -6.56 7.86
N ILE A 63 31.59 -7.43 8.64
CA ILE A 63 32.28 -8.24 9.65
C ILE A 63 33.34 -9.12 8.97
N LEU A 64 33.02 -9.81 7.87
CA LEU A 64 33.97 -10.63 7.13
C LEU A 64 35.16 -9.82 6.61
N PHE A 65 34.90 -8.63 6.08
CA PHE A 65 35.94 -7.74 5.57
C PHE A 65 36.86 -7.24 6.70
N PHE A 66 36.30 -6.83 7.84
CA PHE A 66 37.08 -6.40 9.00
C PHE A 66 37.82 -7.55 9.67
N VAL A 67 37.18 -8.71 9.85
CA VAL A 67 37.80 -9.93 10.39
C VAL A 67 38.85 -10.48 9.46
N GLY A 68 38.68 -10.30 8.14
CA GLY A 68 39.78 -10.30 7.19
C GLY A 68 40.81 -9.32 7.72
N ILE A 69 40.75 -8.04 7.36
CA ILE A 69 41.82 -7.06 7.59
C ILE A 69 42.57 -7.18 8.93
N PHE A 70 41.87 -7.36 10.05
CA PHE A 70 42.47 -7.33 11.38
C PHE A 70 42.92 -8.69 11.94
N ALA A 71 42.44 -9.84 11.44
CA ALA A 71 42.81 -11.13 12.02
C ALA A 71 43.97 -11.80 11.26
N PRO A 72 45.04 -12.24 11.92
CA PRO A 72 46.13 -12.99 11.29
C PRO A 72 45.72 -14.47 11.08
N LEU A 73 44.72 -14.70 10.22
CA LEU A 73 44.28 -16.04 9.82
C LEU A 73 45.07 -16.51 8.60
N SER A 74 45.41 -17.80 8.52
CA SER A 74 46.14 -18.36 7.38
C SER A 74 45.38 -18.27 6.04
N PHE A 75 44.07 -17.98 6.08
CA PHE A 75 43.17 -17.88 4.92
C PHE A 75 42.51 -16.49 4.81
N TRP A 76 43.19 -15.47 5.32
CA TRP A 76 42.76 -14.07 5.30
C TRP A 76 42.31 -13.55 3.92
N ASP A 77 43.03 -13.95 2.86
CA ASP A 77 42.73 -13.57 1.47
C ASP A 77 41.28 -13.90 1.08
N PHE A 78 40.75 -15.02 1.58
CA PHE A 78 39.38 -15.41 1.31
C PHE A 78 38.38 -14.45 1.96
N PHE A 79 38.63 -14.00 3.19
CA PHE A 79 37.73 -13.09 3.94
C PHE A 79 37.75 -11.68 3.35
N VAL A 80 38.94 -11.20 2.96
CA VAL A 80 39.12 -9.89 2.33
C VAL A 80 38.50 -9.83 0.93
N LEU A 81 38.51 -10.94 0.19
CA LEU A 81 37.84 -11.02 -1.11
C LEU A 81 36.33 -11.25 -0.99
N SER A 82 35.90 -12.16 -0.11
CA SER A 82 34.49 -12.52 0.03
C SER A 82 33.65 -11.47 0.76
N GLY A 83 34.22 -10.71 1.70
CA GLY A 83 33.50 -9.67 2.44
C GLY A 83 32.91 -8.57 1.54
N PRO A 84 33.73 -7.83 0.77
CA PRO A 84 33.26 -6.83 -0.19
C PRO A 84 32.41 -7.44 -1.30
N LEU A 85 32.72 -8.65 -1.75
CA LEU A 85 31.90 -9.37 -2.74
C LEU A 85 30.47 -9.61 -2.22
N LEU A 86 30.32 -9.91 -0.93
CA LEU A 86 29.05 -10.17 -0.29
C LEU A 86 28.25 -8.87 -0.05
N ILE A 87 28.92 -7.76 0.29
CA ILE A 87 28.32 -6.41 0.33
C ILE A 87 27.82 -5.99 -1.06
N PHE A 88 28.64 -6.20 -2.09
CA PHE A 88 28.26 -5.92 -3.48
C PHE A 88 27.03 -6.74 -3.88
N MET A 89 27.00 -8.03 -3.53
CA MET A 89 25.85 -8.89 -3.78
C MET A 89 24.59 -8.43 -3.03
N SER A 90 24.73 -7.89 -1.81
CA SER A 90 23.61 -7.33 -1.04
C SER A 90 22.94 -6.12 -1.73
N THR A 91 23.71 -5.32 -2.46
CA THR A 91 23.20 -4.14 -3.18
C THR A 91 22.10 -4.51 -4.17
N PHE A 92 22.20 -5.66 -4.85
CA PHE A 92 21.16 -6.13 -5.76
C PHE A 92 19.83 -6.38 -5.05
N PHE A 93 19.85 -7.02 -3.87
CA PHE A 93 18.65 -7.26 -3.08
C PHE A 93 17.99 -5.96 -2.62
N TRP A 94 18.79 -4.94 -2.34
CA TRP A 94 18.29 -3.63 -1.98
C TRP A 94 17.57 -2.95 -3.15
N ILE A 95 18.13 -3.05 -4.36
CA ILE A 95 17.53 -2.54 -5.59
C ILE A 95 16.24 -3.29 -5.94
N PHE A 96 16.23 -4.62 -5.84
CA PHE A 96 15.03 -5.42 -6.10
C PHE A 96 13.91 -5.09 -5.11
N TRP A 97 14.24 -4.93 -3.84
CA TRP A 97 13.28 -4.47 -2.84
C TRP A 97 12.75 -3.08 -3.18
N TYR A 98 13.63 -2.14 -3.52
CA TYR A 98 13.24 -0.78 -3.89
C TYR A 98 12.33 -0.79 -5.12
N MET A 99 12.68 -1.54 -6.16
CA MET A 99 11.91 -1.64 -7.41
C MET A 99 10.51 -2.25 -7.20
N GLY A 100 10.35 -3.24 -6.32
CA GLY A 100 9.04 -3.80 -5.96
C GLY A 100 8.25 -2.95 -4.96
N ASN A 101 8.94 -2.13 -4.15
CA ASN A 101 8.33 -1.23 -3.18
C ASN A 101 7.90 0.12 -3.80
N ILE A 102 8.37 0.48 -5.00
CA ILE A 102 7.79 1.55 -5.82
C ILE A 102 6.48 1.03 -6.44
N LYS A 103 5.45 0.80 -5.62
CA LYS A 103 4.08 0.83 -6.11
C LYS A 103 3.73 2.29 -6.32
N VAL A 104 3.73 2.73 -7.58
CA VAL A 104 3.02 3.97 -7.97
C VAL A 104 1.63 3.85 -7.36
N SER A 105 1.26 4.78 -6.50
CA SER A 105 -0.05 4.76 -5.87
C SER A 105 -1.11 4.74 -6.96
N ASP A 106 -1.85 3.63 -7.08
CA ASP A 106 -3.03 3.52 -7.95
C ASP A 106 -4.11 4.57 -7.57
N GLU A 107 -3.94 5.26 -6.45
CA GLU A 107 -4.78 6.37 -5.99
C GLU A 107 -4.57 7.62 -6.88
N GLU A 108 -3.36 7.88 -7.39
CA GLU A 108 -3.13 8.96 -8.38
C GLU A 108 -3.68 8.58 -9.76
N LEU A 109 -3.60 7.29 -10.14
CA LEU A 109 -4.13 6.80 -11.41
C LEU A 109 -5.67 6.86 -11.47
N ASN A 110 -6.35 6.63 -10.34
CA ASN A 110 -7.82 6.76 -10.26
C ASN A 110 -8.30 8.22 -10.20
N LEU A 111 -7.53 9.13 -9.61
CA LEU A 111 -7.86 10.56 -9.57
C LEU A 111 -7.89 11.18 -10.98
N THR A 112 -6.95 10.82 -11.85
CA THR A 112 -6.93 11.31 -13.25
C THR A 112 -8.06 10.71 -14.09
N LYS A 113 -8.52 9.47 -13.81
CA LYS A 113 -9.53 8.79 -14.62
C LYS A 113 -10.95 9.35 -14.46
N HIS A 114 -11.24 10.04 -13.35
CA HIS A 114 -12.57 10.57 -13.07
C HIS A 114 -12.78 12.02 -13.57
N ASP A 115 -11.74 12.65 -14.13
CA ASP A 115 -11.76 14.04 -14.59
C ASP A 115 -11.66 14.19 -16.12
N ILE A 116 -11.89 13.09 -16.87
CA ILE A 116 -11.91 13.04 -18.34
C ILE A 116 -13.19 12.39 -18.85
#